data_AF-A0A2M8NKC8-F1
#
_entry.id   AF-A0A2M8NKC8-F1
#
_cell.length_a   1.000
_cell.length_b   1.000
_cell.length_c   1.000
_cell.angle_alpha   90.00
_cell.angle_beta   90.00
_cell.angle_gamma   90.00
#
_symmetry.space_group_name_H-M   'P 1'
#
loop_
_entity.id
_entity.type
_entity.pdbx_description
1 polymer ?
#
loop_
_entity_poly.entity_id
_entity_poly.type
_entity_poly.pdbx_seq_one_letter_code
_entity_poly.pdbx_strand_id
1 'polypeptide(L)'
;MVQTAADPITGAENVTWDLSIFYAGGDDPAISADMERVTAMADDFAARYRGKVASMTAAEMVAAMQELEAIYDLSGRVSSFAFLNFSTDTADPLWSALVQRVTEHGAALQQKLLFFELEWRAVDETGAEKLLADPALGKYRHYLESER
;
A
#
# COMPACT_ATOMS: atom_id res chain seq x y z
N MET A 1 -45.58 11.85 -7.17
CA MET A 1 -44.66 12.00 -6.02
C MET A 1 -44.47 10.62 -5.43
N VAL A 2 -43.30 10.01 -5.62
CA VAL A 2 -43.00 8.72 -4.97
C VAL A 2 -42.66 9.02 -3.53
N GLN A 3 -43.51 8.56 -2.62
CA GLN A 3 -43.28 8.64 -1.19
C GLN A 3 -42.30 7.52 -0.85
N THR A 4 -41.02 7.85 -0.69
CA THR A 4 -40.03 6.91 -0.18
C THR A 4 -40.43 6.60 1.27
N ALA A 5 -40.80 5.36 1.55
CA ALA A 5 -40.99 4.91 2.92
C ALA A 5 -39.67 5.13 3.68
N ALA A 6 -39.74 5.67 4.90
CA ALA A 6 -38.55 5.79 5.75
C ALA A 6 -37.95 4.39 5.96
N ASP A 7 -36.64 4.26 5.77
CA ASP A 7 -35.94 3.00 5.96
C ASP A 7 -36.18 2.47 7.39
N PRO A 8 -36.41 1.16 7.55
CA PRO A 8 -36.67 0.58 8.87
C PRO A 8 -35.45 0.79 9.77
N ILE A 9 -35.70 1.25 11.00
CA ILE A 9 -34.65 1.38 12.03
C ILE A 9 -34.22 -0.04 12.43
N THR A 10 -32.96 -0.35 12.18
CA THR A 10 -32.28 -1.63 12.42
C THR A 10 -31.47 -1.64 13.71
N GLY A 11 -31.14 -0.47 14.28
CA GLY A 11 -30.22 -0.32 15.41
C GLY A 11 -28.74 -0.32 15.00
N ALA A 12 -28.44 -0.42 13.71
CA ALA A 12 -27.09 -0.40 13.15
C ALA A 12 -26.71 0.95 12.51
N GLU A 13 -27.55 1.98 12.63
CA GLU A 13 -27.40 3.26 11.93
C GLU A 13 -26.10 3.99 12.28
N ASN A 14 -25.52 3.68 13.44
CA ASN A 14 -24.29 4.28 13.95
C ASN A 14 -23.17 3.24 14.15
N VAL A 15 -23.33 2.02 13.62
CA VAL A 15 -22.31 0.97 13.74
C VAL A 15 -21.27 1.16 12.65
N THR A 16 -20.12 1.71 13.03
CA THR A 16 -18.98 1.95 12.14
C THR A 16 -17.70 1.36 12.72
N TRP A 17 -16.67 1.25 11.88
CA TRP A 17 -15.34 0.87 12.32
C TRP A 17 -14.74 1.95 13.24
N ASP A 18 -14.15 1.53 14.36
CA ASP A 18 -13.28 2.42 15.13
C ASP A 18 -11.89 2.45 14.48
N LEU A 19 -11.62 3.53 13.76
CA LEU A 19 -10.37 3.76 13.04
C LEU A 19 -9.49 4.81 13.71
N SER A 20 -9.81 5.20 14.95
CA SER A 20 -9.01 6.14 15.75
C SER A 20 -7.61 5.63 16.05
N ILE A 21 -7.39 4.32 15.90
CA ILE A 21 -6.07 3.68 15.94
C ILE A 21 -5.14 4.17 14.82
N PHE A 22 -5.68 4.70 13.72
CA PHE A 22 -4.90 5.22 12.59
C PHE A 22 -4.83 6.74 12.62
N TYR A 23 -5.99 7.42 12.60
CA TYR A 23 -6.08 8.89 12.55
C TYR A 23 -7.31 9.38 13.32
N ALA A 24 -7.24 10.60 13.84
CA ALA A 24 -8.33 11.22 14.60
C ALA A 24 -9.53 11.64 13.72
N GLY A 25 -9.33 11.81 12.41
CA GLY A 25 -10.37 12.21 11.45
C GLY A 25 -9.80 12.50 10.05
N GLY A 26 -10.65 12.87 9.10
CA GLY A 26 -10.25 13.11 7.70
C GLY A 26 -9.29 14.29 7.48
N ASP A 27 -9.29 15.25 8.41
CA ASP A 27 -8.41 16.43 8.41
C ASP A 27 -7.19 16.27 9.34
N ASP A 28 -6.93 15.06 9.84
CA ASP A 28 -5.77 14.81 10.69
C ASP A 28 -4.47 15.07 9.89
N PRO A 29 -3.60 16.01 10.35
CA PRO A 29 -2.35 16.30 9.65
C PRO A 29 -1.41 15.10 9.54
N ALA A 30 -1.56 14.09 10.41
CA ALA A 30 -0.79 12.85 10.34
C ALA A 30 -1.02 12.08 9.03
N ILE A 31 -2.21 12.19 8.41
CA ILE A 31 -2.49 11.58 7.11
C ILE A 31 -1.52 12.13 6.05
N SER A 32 -1.40 13.46 5.98
CA SER A 32 -0.54 14.10 4.98
C SER A 32 0.93 13.82 5.28
N ALA A 33 1.32 13.81 6.56
CA ALA A 33 2.69 13.45 6.97
C ALA A 33 3.05 12.01 6.60
N ASP A 34 2.12 11.06 6.76
CA ASP A 34 2.35 9.66 6.39
C ASP A 34 2.42 9.49 4.85
N MET A 35 1.58 10.20 4.09
CA MET A 35 1.68 10.22 2.62
C MET A 35 3.04 10.75 2.16
N GLU A 36 3.53 11.84 2.75
CA GLU A 36 4.87 12.39 2.46
C GLU A 36 5.98 11.41 2.85
N ARG A 37 5.84 10.74 4.00
CA ARG A 37 6.77 9.71 4.46
C ARG A 37 6.83 8.52 3.51
N VAL A 38 5.69 8.03 3.04
CA VAL A 38 5.61 6.95 2.04
C VAL A 38 6.32 7.36 0.74
N THR A 39 6.13 8.60 0.29
CA THR A 39 6.83 9.13 -0.89
C THR A 39 8.34 9.14 -0.68
N ALA A 40 8.83 9.64 0.45
CA ALA A 40 10.26 9.66 0.77
C ALA A 40 10.85 8.24 0.84
N MET A 41 10.15 7.30 1.49
CA MET A 41 10.57 5.90 1.55
C MET A 41 10.67 5.26 0.15
N ALA A 42 9.72 5.55 -0.73
CA ALA A 42 9.74 5.06 -2.11
C ALA A 42 10.86 5.68 -2.95
N ASP A 43 11.18 6.96 -2.74
CA ASP A 43 12.30 7.62 -3.40
C ASP A 43 13.65 7.04 -2.96
N ASP A 44 13.83 6.82 -1.65
CA ASP A 44 15.02 6.17 -1.10
C ASP A 44 15.15 4.72 -1.60
N PHE A 45 14.05 3.98 -1.64
CA PHE A 45 14.00 2.61 -2.18
C PHE A 45 14.43 2.58 -3.65
N ALA A 46 13.86 3.46 -4.48
CA ALA A 46 14.22 3.57 -5.88
C ALA A 46 15.70 3.96 -6.07
N ALA A 47 16.20 4.92 -5.30
CA ALA A 47 17.61 5.32 -5.37
C ALA A 47 18.56 4.18 -4.96
N ARG A 48 18.16 3.35 -4.00
CA ARG A 48 18.97 2.24 -3.49
C ARG A 48 19.02 1.06 -4.46
N TYR A 49 17.88 0.63 -4.99
CA TYR A 49 17.75 -0.67 -5.64
C TYR A 49 17.59 -0.64 -7.16
N ARG A 50 17.21 0.50 -7.75
CA ARG A 50 16.98 0.57 -9.20
C ARG A 50 18.24 0.25 -10.00
N GLY A 51 18.09 -0.63 -10.98
CA GLY A 51 19.14 -1.15 -11.84
C GLY A 51 20.07 -2.17 -11.18
N LYS A 52 19.74 -2.65 -9.97
CA LYS A 52 20.62 -3.54 -9.19
C LYS A 52 19.99 -4.89 -8.85
N VAL A 53 18.68 -5.07 -9.09
CA VAL A 53 17.93 -6.26 -8.61
C VAL A 53 18.55 -7.56 -9.09
N ALA A 54 19.00 -7.63 -10.35
CA ALA A 54 19.62 -8.83 -10.93
C ALA A 54 20.94 -9.25 -10.26
N SER A 55 21.62 -8.35 -9.54
CA SER A 55 22.89 -8.64 -8.88
C SER A 55 22.77 -8.76 -7.36
N MET A 56 21.56 -8.65 -6.80
CA MET A 56 21.36 -8.66 -5.35
C MET A 56 21.64 -10.05 -4.76
N THR A 57 22.29 -10.06 -3.61
CA THR A 57 22.38 -11.23 -2.74
C THR A 57 21.03 -11.51 -2.10
N ALA A 58 20.83 -12.72 -1.57
CA ALA A 58 19.61 -13.07 -0.83
C ALA A 58 19.39 -12.13 0.38
N ALA A 59 20.45 -11.75 1.09
CA ALA A 59 20.36 -10.81 2.21
C ALA A 59 19.91 -9.41 1.77
N GLU A 60 20.44 -8.91 0.65
CA GLU A 60 20.00 -7.62 0.09
C GLU A 60 18.55 -7.70 -0.41
N MET A 61 18.15 -8.82 -1.02
CA MET A 61 16.78 -9.03 -1.46
C MET A 61 15.80 -9.04 -0.28
N VAL A 62 16.16 -9.70 0.83
CA VAL A 62 15.36 -9.66 2.07
C VAL A 62 15.21 -8.23 2.57
N ALA A 63 16.29 -7.45 2.58
CA ALA A 63 16.24 -6.06 3.01
C ALA A 63 15.32 -5.22 2.11
N ALA A 64 15.41 -5.36 0.79
CA ALA A 64 14.50 -4.68 -0.13
C ALA A 64 13.05 -5.10 0.09
N MET A 65 12.79 -6.39 0.29
CA MET A 65 11.43 -6.88 0.55
C MET A 65 10.85 -6.34 1.87
N GLN A 66 11.67 -6.19 2.91
CA GLN A 66 11.26 -5.57 4.18
C GLN A 66 10.91 -4.08 4.01
N GLU A 67 11.72 -3.34 3.24
CA GLU A 67 11.44 -1.94 2.94
C GLU A 67 10.17 -1.78 2.10
N LEU A 68 10.00 -2.62 1.08
CA LEU A 68 8.82 -2.63 0.23
C LEU A 68 7.54 -2.97 1.03
N GLU A 69 7.63 -3.94 1.95
CA GLU A 69 6.56 -4.28 2.89
C GLU A 69 6.19 -3.07 3.77
N ALA A 70 7.18 -2.35 4.31
CA ALA A 70 6.93 -1.17 5.14
C ALA A 70 6.27 -0.01 4.35
N ILE A 71 6.66 0.18 3.08
CA ILE A 71 6.04 1.16 2.18
C ILE A 71 4.57 0.82 1.96
N TYR A 72 4.28 -0.44 1.60
CA TYR A 72 2.91 -0.87 1.32
C TYR A 72 2.03 -0.94 2.58
N ASP A 73 2.59 -1.30 3.74
CA ASP A 73 1.85 -1.29 5.01
C ASP A 73 1.38 0.13 5.36
N LEU A 74 2.28 1.12 5.34
CA LEU A 74 1.91 2.49 5.67
C LEU A 74 0.92 3.09 4.65
N SER A 75 1.18 2.89 3.34
CA SER A 75 0.25 3.31 2.28
C SER A 75 -1.12 2.64 2.38
N GLY A 76 -1.14 1.34 2.71
CA GLY A 76 -2.34 0.56 2.90
C GLY A 76 -3.17 1.04 4.08
N ARG A 77 -2.55 1.46 5.18
CA ARG A 77 -3.24 2.06 6.34
C ARG A 77 -3.95 3.36 5.98
N VAL A 78 -3.26 4.29 5.31
CA VAL A 78 -3.83 5.56 4.82
C VAL A 78 -5.03 5.28 3.90
N SER A 79 -4.85 4.37 2.93
CA SER A 79 -5.88 4.02 1.95
C SER A 79 -7.09 3.35 2.60
N SER A 80 -6.85 2.43 3.53
CA SER A 80 -7.92 1.74 4.25
C SER A 80 -8.71 2.70 5.13
N PHE A 81 -8.02 3.63 5.83
CA PHE A 81 -8.70 4.67 6.62
C PHE A 81 -9.63 5.53 5.75
N ALA A 82 -9.12 6.03 4.62
CA ALA A 82 -9.90 6.85 3.70
C ALA A 82 -11.13 6.10 3.16
N PHE A 83 -10.91 4.88 2.65
CA PHE A 83 -11.96 4.10 1.99
C PHE A 83 -13.02 3.59 2.96
N LEU A 84 -12.63 3.11 4.14
CA LEU A 84 -13.59 2.62 5.14
C LEU A 84 -14.49 3.74 5.65
N ASN A 85 -13.95 4.93 5.93
CA ASN A 85 -14.78 6.08 6.32
C ASN A 85 -15.70 6.51 5.17
N PHE A 86 -15.19 6.61 3.94
CA PHE A 86 -16.01 6.89 2.75
C PHE A 86 -17.15 5.90 2.56
N SER A 87 -16.93 4.61 2.88
CA SER A 87 -17.97 3.58 2.75
C SER A 87 -19.14 3.76 3.73
N THR A 88 -18.96 4.52 4.81
CA THR A 88 -20.04 4.82 5.77
C THR A 88 -20.99 5.92 5.28
N ASP A 89 -20.49 6.87 4.51
CA ASP A 89 -21.28 7.91 3.83
C ASP A 89 -20.58 8.35 2.55
N THR A 90 -21.02 7.79 1.42
CA THR A 90 -20.44 8.06 0.10
C THR A 90 -20.84 9.42 -0.48
N ALA A 91 -21.78 10.13 0.15
CA ALA A 91 -22.17 11.49 -0.24
C ALA A 91 -21.34 12.57 0.47
N ASP A 92 -20.54 12.21 1.47
CA ASP A 92 -19.72 13.15 2.24
C ASP A 92 -18.56 13.71 1.37
N PRO A 93 -18.49 15.04 1.17
CA PRO A 93 -17.41 15.67 0.39
C PRO A 93 -16.02 15.53 1.04
N LEU A 94 -15.93 15.42 2.37
CA LEU A 94 -14.65 15.24 3.07
C LEU A 94 -14.03 13.89 2.71
N TRP A 95 -14.81 12.82 2.81
CA TRP A 95 -14.32 11.46 2.56
C TRP A 95 -14.05 11.19 1.08
N SER A 96 -14.91 11.69 0.19
CA SER A 96 -14.67 11.58 -1.26
C SER A 96 -13.41 12.32 -1.70
N ALA A 97 -13.15 13.52 -1.18
CA ALA A 97 -11.91 14.25 -1.44
C ALA A 97 -10.67 13.51 -0.90
N LEU A 98 -10.75 12.93 0.30
CA LEU A 98 -9.66 12.14 0.87
C LEU A 98 -9.37 10.88 0.04
N VAL A 99 -10.39 10.13 -0.37
CA VAL A 99 -10.23 8.95 -1.25
C VAL A 99 -9.58 9.34 -2.58
N GLN A 100 -9.98 10.46 -3.19
CA GLN A 100 -9.36 10.95 -4.42
C GLN A 100 -7.86 11.21 -4.21
N ARG A 101 -7.51 11.98 -3.16
CA ARG A 101 -6.11 12.32 -2.84
C ARG A 101 -5.25 11.08 -2.62
N VAL A 102 -5.75 10.09 -1.87
CA VAL A 102 -5.01 8.86 -1.58
C VAL A 102 -4.90 7.98 -2.83
N THR A 103 -5.92 7.95 -3.68
CA THR A 103 -5.87 7.23 -4.96
C THR A 103 -4.80 7.80 -5.89
N GLU A 104 -4.75 9.14 -6.04
CA GLU A 104 -3.73 9.82 -6.84
C GLU A 104 -2.31 9.57 -6.30
N HIS A 105 -2.15 9.64 -4.97
CA HIS A 105 -0.89 9.33 -4.31
C HIS A 105 -0.47 7.87 -4.51
N GLY A 106 -1.40 6.93 -4.38
CA GLY A 106 -1.17 5.50 -4.63
C GLY A 106 -0.73 5.20 -6.05
N ALA A 107 -1.33 5.87 -7.05
CA ALA A 107 -0.90 5.74 -8.45
C ALA A 107 0.54 6.23 -8.67
N ALA A 108 0.90 7.39 -8.08
CA ALA A 108 2.26 7.92 -8.14
C ALA A 108 3.28 7.02 -7.43
N LEU A 109 2.89 6.44 -6.29
CA LEU A 109 3.70 5.46 -5.55
C LEU A 109 3.96 4.21 -6.39
N GLN A 110 2.92 3.63 -7.00
CA GLN A 110 3.05 2.45 -7.85
C GLN A 110 4.01 2.71 -9.02
N GLN A 111 3.91 3.87 -9.67
CA GLN A 111 4.83 4.24 -10.76
C GLN A 111 6.29 4.29 -10.28
N LYS A 112 6.55 4.74 -9.05
CA LYS A 112 7.91 4.81 -8.49
C LYS A 112 8.48 3.42 -8.20
N LEU A 113 7.65 2.47 -7.79
CA LEU A 113 8.06 1.13 -7.35
C LEU A 113 8.05 0.08 -8.46
N LEU A 114 7.34 0.34 -9.57
CA LEU A 114 7.16 -0.61 -10.69
C LEU A 114 8.47 -1.20 -11.22
N PHE A 115 9.57 -0.44 -11.18
CA PHE A 115 10.87 -0.95 -11.64
C PHE A 115 11.30 -2.24 -10.93
N PHE A 116 10.96 -2.40 -9.65
CA PHE A 116 11.43 -3.54 -8.85
C PHE A 116 10.80 -4.85 -9.34
N GLU A 117 9.49 -4.84 -9.60
CA GLU A 117 8.76 -5.97 -10.22
C GLU A 117 9.31 -6.28 -11.62
N LEU A 118 9.51 -5.24 -12.44
CA LEU A 118 10.02 -5.40 -13.79
C LEU A 118 11.45 -5.97 -13.82
N GLU A 119 12.33 -5.48 -12.95
CA GLU A 119 13.70 -5.97 -12.86
C GLU A 119 13.76 -7.39 -12.29
N TRP A 120 12.91 -7.74 -11.31
CA TRP A 120 12.81 -9.10 -10.79
C TRP A 120 12.36 -10.11 -11.86
N ARG A 121 11.36 -9.75 -12.67
CA ARG A 121 10.91 -10.55 -13.82
C ARG A 121 11.97 -10.64 -14.93
N ALA A 122 12.86 -9.67 -15.02
CA ALA A 122 13.94 -9.66 -16.00
C ALA A 122 15.18 -10.48 -15.57
N VAL A 123 15.28 -10.89 -14.31
CA VAL A 123 16.36 -11.79 -13.86
C VAL A 123 16.26 -13.12 -14.62
N ASP A 124 17.39 -13.69 -15.05
CA ASP A 124 17.37 -14.99 -15.71
C ASP A 124 16.96 -16.12 -14.76
N GLU A 125 16.43 -17.21 -15.32
CA GLU A 125 15.91 -18.34 -14.53
C GLU A 125 16.96 -18.92 -13.58
N THR A 126 18.20 -19.08 -14.04
CA THR A 126 19.29 -19.63 -13.21
C THR A 126 19.64 -18.71 -12.04
N GLY A 127 19.69 -17.39 -12.27
CA GLY A 127 19.91 -16.39 -11.22
C GLY A 127 18.78 -16.38 -10.18
N ALA A 128 17.54 -16.41 -10.64
CA ALA A 128 16.38 -16.41 -9.76
C ALA A 128 16.23 -17.70 -8.96
N GLU A 129 16.38 -18.88 -9.58
CA GLU A 129 16.36 -20.17 -8.90
C GLU A 129 17.42 -20.23 -7.79
N LYS A 130 18.63 -19.74 -8.09
CA LYS A 130 19.72 -19.66 -7.10
C LYS A 130 19.34 -18.80 -5.90
N LEU A 131 18.71 -17.64 -6.14
CA LEU A 131 18.28 -16.73 -5.09
C LEU A 131 17.11 -17.33 -4.30
N LEU A 132 16.11 -17.90 -4.98
CA LEU A 132 14.93 -18.54 -4.38
C LEU A 132 15.31 -19.75 -3.51
N ALA A 133 16.39 -20.46 -3.86
CA ALA A 133 16.92 -21.57 -3.07
C ALA A 133 17.55 -21.14 -1.72
N ASP A 134 17.85 -19.85 -1.54
CA ASP A 134 18.47 -19.36 -0.30
C ASP A 134 17.44 -19.32 0.86
N PRO A 135 17.71 -20.01 1.98
CA PRO A 135 16.79 -20.03 3.12
C PRO A 135 16.59 -18.67 3.79
N ALA A 136 17.49 -17.70 3.57
CA ALA A 136 17.37 -16.36 4.13
C ALA A 136 16.11 -15.63 3.67
N LEU A 137 15.57 -15.96 2.50
CA LEU A 137 14.33 -15.36 1.98
C LEU A 137 13.12 -15.61 2.88
N GLY A 138 13.09 -16.73 3.62
CA GLY A 138 12.02 -17.06 4.56
C GLY A 138 10.62 -16.84 3.97
N LYS A 139 9.84 -15.94 4.60
CA LYS A 139 8.46 -15.63 4.19
C LYS A 139 8.34 -14.98 2.81
N TYR A 140 9.41 -14.36 2.29
CA TYR A 140 9.38 -13.64 1.02
C TYR A 140 9.55 -14.55 -0.20
N ARG A 141 10.03 -15.79 -0.02
CA ARG A 141 10.26 -16.73 -1.12
C ARG A 141 9.00 -16.94 -1.96
N HIS A 142 7.88 -17.27 -1.32
CA HIS A 142 6.63 -17.59 -2.03
C HIS A 142 6.13 -16.40 -2.86
N TYR A 143 6.24 -15.19 -2.33
CA TYR A 143 5.89 -13.98 -3.05
C TYR A 143 6.77 -13.78 -4.29
N LEU A 144 8.10 -13.83 -4.12
CA LEU A 144 9.05 -13.68 -5.22
C LEU A 144 8.87 -14.76 -6.30
N GLU A 145 8.51 -15.97 -5.92
CA GLU A 145 8.18 -17.06 -6.84
C GLU A 145 6.88 -16.78 -7.63
N SER A 146 5.85 -16.25 -6.98
CA SER A 146 4.58 -15.91 -7.65
C SER A 146 4.66 -14.72 -8.60
N GLU A 147 5.66 -13.87 -8.44
CA GLU A 147 5.88 -12.66 -9.25
C GLU A 147 6.72 -12.90 -10.50
N ARG A 148 7.11 -14.15 -10.80
CA ARG A 148 7.85 -14.50 -12.02
C ARG A 148 6.96 -14.66 -13.24
#